data_AF-A0A3N5EA07-F1
#
_entry.id   AF-A0A3N5EA07-F1
#
_cell.length_a   1.000
_cell.length_b   1.000
_cell.length_c   1.000
_cell.angle_alpha   90.00
_cell.angle_beta   90.00
_cell.angle_gamma   90.00
#
_symmetry.space_group_name_H-M   'P 1'
#
loop_
_entity.id
_entity.type
_entity.pdbx_description
1 polymer ?
#
loop_
_entity_poly.entity_id
_entity_poly.type
_entity_poly.pdbx_seq_one_letter_code
_entity_poly.pdbx_strand_id
1 'polypeptide(L)'
;MSNDELMKIWENNKQDSSNINQKDTKEMIENYLKPKLSNVYLSFNVSIFVTIASFIASIIVLAINTYVYRENPKMFKIELGLLSLSLLFLFYGVYIFIKLREINNFSRSLVELVHSKLKFLRNQYEVWLVVLSVGMLVLIFGINTLVDNQNGTYRINDMFSYVMVNLFLFAFVYAINKYSAYLNIQKMKLYLKDLQSESMEQSMKDEGIIKKGTVILFFVAVVLTTFLILGILKINGNI
;
A
#
# COMPACT_ATOMS: atom_id res chain seq x y z
N MET A 1 -4.73 32.83 56.81
CA MET A 1 -5.41 32.47 55.55
C MET A 1 -6.85 32.18 55.87
N SER A 2 -7.77 33.01 55.39
CA SER A 2 -9.21 32.80 55.62
C SER A 2 -9.75 31.80 54.60
N ASN A 3 -10.83 31.07 54.93
CA ASN A 3 -11.46 30.12 54.01
C ASN A 3 -11.90 30.75 52.68
N ASP A 4 -12.16 32.05 52.66
CA ASP A 4 -12.53 32.79 51.45
C ASP A 4 -11.35 33.00 50.49
N GLU A 5 -10.12 33.09 50.99
CA GLU A 5 -8.92 33.14 50.14
C GLU A 5 -8.65 31.80 49.47
N LEU A 6 -8.88 30.69 50.18
CA LEU A 6 -8.71 29.34 49.63
C LEU A 6 -9.76 29.04 48.55
N MET A 7 -11.01 29.47 48.74
CA MET A 7 -12.06 29.33 47.72
C MET A 7 -11.76 30.15 46.46
N LYS A 8 -11.26 31.39 46.61
CA LYS A 8 -10.83 32.22 45.46
C LYS A 8 -9.66 31.64 44.69
N ILE A 9 -8.67 31.06 45.38
CA ILE A 9 -7.53 30.39 44.73
C ILE A 9 -8.01 29.13 43.99
N TRP A 10 -8.98 28.40 44.54
CA TRP A 10 -9.55 27.21 43.91
C TRP A 10 -10.40 27.55 42.68
N GLU A 11 -11.23 28.59 42.73
CA GLU A 11 -12.01 29.07 41.59
C GLU A 11 -11.12 29.65 40.47
N ASN A 12 -10.09 30.44 40.83
CA ASN A 12 -9.13 30.95 39.84
C ASN A 12 -8.32 29.82 39.17
N ASN A 13 -7.88 28.79 39.92
CA ASN A 13 -7.21 27.63 39.34
C ASN A 13 -8.15 26.77 38.47
N LYS A 14 -9.45 26.73 38.78
CA LYS A 14 -10.45 26.01 37.99
C LYS A 14 -10.74 26.72 36.67
N GLN A 15 -10.62 28.04 36.64
CA GLN A 15 -10.83 28.86 35.46
C GLN A 15 -9.58 28.88 34.54
N ASP A 16 -8.36 28.91 35.10
CA ASP A 16 -7.11 28.77 34.32
C ASP A 16 -6.87 27.35 33.79
N SER A 17 -7.30 26.31 34.53
CA SER A 17 -7.15 24.92 34.08
C SER A 17 -8.01 24.57 32.85
N SER A 18 -9.11 25.27 32.59
CA SER A 18 -9.92 25.04 31.38
C SER A 18 -9.21 25.43 30.07
N ASN A 19 -8.35 26.44 30.07
CA ASN A 19 -7.60 26.87 28.88
C ASN A 19 -6.24 26.18 28.74
N ILE A 20 -5.61 25.79 29.85
CA ILE A 20 -4.34 25.04 29.85
C ILE A 20 -4.58 23.59 29.41
N ASN A 21 -5.67 22.96 29.86
CA ASN A 21 -5.98 21.57 29.51
C ASN A 21 -6.27 21.38 28.01
N GLN A 22 -6.90 22.33 27.31
CA GLN A 22 -7.19 22.15 25.87
C GLN A 22 -5.93 22.19 24.99
N LYS A 23 -4.99 23.09 25.31
CA LYS A 23 -3.73 23.22 24.55
C LYS A 23 -2.81 22.03 24.80
N ASP A 24 -2.68 21.61 26.06
CA ASP A 24 -1.91 20.43 26.43
C ASP A 24 -2.53 19.15 25.85
N THR A 25 -3.87 19.03 25.82
CA THR A 25 -4.54 17.87 25.24
C THR A 25 -4.33 17.77 23.73
N LYS A 26 -4.44 18.89 22.99
CA LYS A 26 -4.21 18.90 21.55
C LYS A 26 -2.75 18.63 21.18
N GLU A 27 -1.80 19.25 21.87
CA GLU A 27 -0.36 19.02 21.64
C GLU A 27 0.06 17.59 22.02
N MET A 28 -0.52 17.03 23.09
CA MET A 28 -0.30 15.64 23.50
C MET A 28 -0.90 14.63 22.51
N ILE A 29 -2.09 14.91 21.96
CA ILE A 29 -2.71 14.13 20.87
C ILE A 29 -1.88 14.21 19.60
N GLU A 30 -1.40 15.40 19.21
CA GLU A 30 -0.53 15.56 18.05
C GLU A 30 0.80 14.81 18.23
N ASN A 31 1.43 14.89 19.40
CA ASN A 31 2.67 14.17 19.71
C ASN A 31 2.48 12.65 19.72
N TYR A 32 1.31 12.16 20.13
CA TYR A 32 0.97 10.73 20.06
C TYR A 32 0.68 10.25 18.64
N LEU A 33 -0.04 11.03 17.84
CA LEU A 33 -0.51 10.63 16.51
C LEU A 33 0.53 10.84 15.41
N LYS A 34 1.41 11.84 15.52
CA LYS A 34 2.47 12.13 14.55
C LYS A 34 3.37 10.92 14.24
N PRO A 35 3.93 10.17 15.22
CA PRO A 35 4.72 8.98 14.93
C PRO A 35 3.88 7.85 14.30
N LYS A 36 2.62 7.68 14.72
CA LYS A 36 1.72 6.67 14.14
C LYS A 36 1.35 6.98 12.68
N LEU A 37 1.06 8.24 12.37
CA LEU A 37 0.84 8.72 11.01
C LEU A 37 2.08 8.58 10.13
N SER A 38 3.28 8.80 10.70
CA SER A 38 4.55 8.57 10.02
C SER A 38 4.76 7.10 9.64
N ASN A 39 4.43 6.16 10.52
CA ASN A 39 4.54 4.73 10.23
C ASN A 39 3.59 4.27 9.12
N VAL A 40 2.34 4.75 9.13
CA VAL A 40 1.39 4.45 8.04
C VAL A 40 1.91 5.04 6.72
N TYR A 41 2.51 6.23 6.75
CA TYR A 41 3.14 6.84 5.58
C TYR A 41 4.33 6.04 5.06
N LEU A 42 5.20 5.57 5.95
CA LEU A 42 6.35 4.72 5.59
C LEU A 42 5.87 3.46 4.88
N SER A 43 4.80 2.83 5.36
CA SER A 43 4.21 1.66 4.70
C SER A 43 3.75 1.95 3.26
N PHE A 44 3.09 3.09 3.02
CA PHE A 44 2.70 3.49 1.66
C PHE A 44 3.91 3.79 0.77
N ASN A 45 4.92 4.48 1.30
CA ASN A 45 6.15 4.76 0.56
C ASN A 45 6.88 3.49 0.17
N VAL A 46 7.07 2.57 1.11
CA VAL A 46 7.72 1.27 0.84
C VAL A 46 6.95 0.51 -0.23
N SER A 47 5.62 0.47 -0.16
CA SER A 47 4.78 -0.17 -1.18
C SER A 47 5.00 0.45 -2.57
N ILE A 48 5.03 1.79 -2.67
CA ILE A 48 5.29 2.49 -3.94
C ILE A 48 6.70 2.19 -4.45
N PHE A 49 7.73 2.24 -3.58
CA PHE A 49 9.12 1.93 -3.96
C PHE A 49 9.28 0.51 -4.48
N VAL A 50 8.71 -0.47 -3.78
CA VAL A 50 8.73 -1.88 -4.21
C VAL A 50 8.08 -2.00 -5.59
N THR A 51 6.95 -1.35 -5.80
CA THR A 51 6.25 -1.39 -7.10
C THR A 51 7.05 -0.74 -8.23
N ILE A 52 7.67 0.42 -7.97
CA ILE A 52 8.57 1.08 -8.93
C ILE A 52 9.74 0.17 -9.27
N ALA A 53 10.36 -0.47 -8.28
CA ALA A 53 11.43 -1.44 -8.50
C ALA A 53 10.96 -2.64 -9.35
N SER A 54 9.75 -3.15 -9.10
CA SER A 54 9.14 -4.20 -9.92
C SER A 54 8.91 -3.77 -11.37
N PHE A 55 8.51 -2.52 -11.63
CA PHE A 55 8.37 -2.00 -13.00
C PHE A 55 9.72 -1.83 -13.69
N ILE A 56 10.75 -1.38 -12.98
CA ILE A 56 12.12 -1.33 -13.50
C ILE A 56 12.59 -2.75 -13.87
N ALA A 57 12.38 -3.73 -13.00
CA ALA A 57 12.70 -5.13 -13.29
C ALA A 57 11.92 -5.64 -14.51
N SER A 58 10.63 -5.31 -14.62
CA SER A 58 9.79 -5.67 -15.77
C SER A 58 10.37 -5.10 -17.07
N ILE A 59 10.73 -3.80 -17.07
CA ILE A 59 11.32 -3.13 -18.24
C ILE A 59 12.62 -3.83 -18.67
N ILE A 60 13.49 -4.17 -17.72
CA ILE A 60 14.76 -4.86 -18.02
C ILE A 60 14.48 -6.23 -18.66
N VAL A 61 13.61 -7.03 -18.05
CA VAL A 61 13.26 -8.37 -18.53
C VAL A 61 12.61 -8.30 -19.91
N LEU A 62 11.63 -7.44 -20.11
CA LEU A 62 10.93 -7.27 -21.39
C LEU A 62 11.84 -6.71 -22.49
N ALA A 63 12.81 -5.85 -22.15
CA ALA A 63 13.80 -5.36 -23.10
C ALA A 63 14.70 -6.49 -23.60
N ILE A 64 15.14 -7.37 -22.69
CA ILE A 64 15.90 -8.58 -23.04
C ILE A 64 15.04 -9.49 -23.94
N ASN A 65 13.80 -9.79 -23.53
CA ASN A 65 12.89 -10.61 -24.32
C ASN A 65 12.63 -10.04 -25.71
N THR A 66 12.46 -8.73 -25.84
CA THR A 66 12.24 -8.06 -27.12
C THR A 66 13.42 -8.28 -28.07
N TYR A 67 14.66 -8.24 -27.57
CA TYR A 67 15.85 -8.55 -28.37
C TYR A 67 15.89 -10.02 -28.79
N VAL A 68 15.57 -10.91 -27.86
CA VAL A 68 15.59 -12.37 -28.05
C VAL A 68 14.51 -12.82 -29.06
N TYR A 69 13.29 -12.30 -28.96
CA TYR A 69 12.18 -12.65 -29.83
C TYR A 69 12.13 -11.86 -31.14
N ARG A 70 13.20 -11.15 -31.55
CA ARG A 70 13.24 -10.35 -32.78
C ARG A 70 12.86 -11.13 -34.05
N GLU A 71 13.14 -12.44 -34.07
CA GLU A 71 12.85 -13.35 -35.19
C GLU A 71 11.42 -13.90 -35.16
N ASN A 72 10.72 -13.80 -34.02
CA ASN A 72 9.32 -14.15 -33.88
C ASN A 72 8.45 -12.89 -33.89
N PRO A 73 7.87 -12.48 -35.04
CA PRO A 73 7.19 -11.19 -35.17
C PRO A 73 5.94 -11.06 -34.30
N LYS A 74 5.34 -12.19 -33.87
CA LYS A 74 4.18 -12.17 -32.96
C LYS A 74 4.62 -11.88 -31.53
N MET A 75 5.57 -12.64 -31.00
CA MET A 75 6.08 -12.43 -29.64
C MET A 75 6.79 -11.09 -29.51
N PHE A 76 7.55 -10.66 -30.52
CA PHE A 76 8.17 -9.34 -30.54
C PHE A 76 7.17 -8.21 -30.32
N LYS A 77 6.01 -8.23 -31.01
CA LYS A 77 4.96 -7.21 -30.85
C LYS A 77 4.32 -7.23 -29.46
N ILE A 78 4.13 -8.42 -28.89
CA ILE A 78 3.58 -8.58 -27.54
C ILE A 78 4.55 -7.99 -26.51
N GLU A 79 5.82 -8.42 -26.54
CA GLU A 79 6.87 -7.95 -25.62
C GLU A 79 7.08 -6.44 -25.74
N LEU A 80 7.10 -5.89 -26.97
CA LEU A 80 7.19 -4.44 -27.20
C LEU A 80 5.99 -3.67 -26.66
N GLY A 81 4.78 -4.22 -26.80
CA GLY A 81 3.55 -3.64 -26.24
C GLY A 81 3.59 -3.63 -24.71
N LEU A 82 4.01 -4.74 -24.10
CA LEU A 82 4.16 -4.85 -22.65
C LEU A 82 5.29 -3.96 -22.09
N LEU A 83 6.37 -3.78 -22.84
CA LEU A 83 7.46 -2.87 -22.50
C LEU A 83 6.96 -1.42 -22.47
N SER A 84 6.22 -1.03 -23.51
CA SER A 84 5.60 0.30 -23.59
C SER A 84 4.61 0.54 -22.45
N LEU A 85 3.80 -0.47 -22.12
CA LEU A 85 2.88 -0.42 -20.98
C LEU A 85 3.62 -0.29 -19.65
N SER A 86 4.72 -1.04 -19.46
CA SER A 86 5.54 -0.99 -18.25
C SER A 86 6.19 0.38 -18.06
N LEU A 87 6.63 1.03 -19.15
CA LEU A 87 7.11 2.41 -19.10
C LEU A 87 6.00 3.38 -18.67
N LEU A 88 4.79 3.25 -19.20
CA LEU A 88 3.64 4.07 -18.79
C LEU A 88 3.34 3.90 -17.31
N PHE A 89 3.33 2.66 -16.82
CA PHE A 89 3.12 2.35 -15.39
C PHE A 89 4.25 2.92 -14.51
N LEU A 90 5.50 2.89 -14.97
CA LEU A 90 6.61 3.53 -14.27
C LEU A 90 6.41 5.05 -14.17
N PHE A 91 6.06 5.72 -15.27
CA PHE A 91 5.77 7.17 -15.25
C PHE A 91 4.62 7.51 -14.29
N TYR A 92 3.54 6.72 -14.31
CA TYR A 92 2.44 6.89 -13.38
C TYR A 92 2.87 6.67 -11.93
N GLY A 93 3.72 5.68 -11.66
CA GLY A 93 4.28 5.43 -10.33
C GLY A 93 5.14 6.56 -9.79
N VAL A 94 5.98 7.15 -10.65
CA VAL A 94 6.75 8.35 -10.31
C VAL A 94 5.82 9.54 -10.03
N TYR A 95 4.77 9.74 -10.82
CA TYR A 95 3.76 10.77 -10.58
C TYR A 95 3.09 10.61 -9.21
N ILE A 96 2.65 9.39 -8.88
CA ILE A 96 2.05 9.03 -7.58
C ILE A 96 3.03 9.30 -6.44
N PHE A 97 4.30 8.93 -6.60
CA PHE A 97 5.35 9.19 -5.62
C PHE A 97 5.56 10.68 -5.35
N ILE A 98 5.66 11.50 -6.42
CA ILE A 98 5.81 12.95 -6.31
C ILE A 98 4.60 13.55 -5.60
N LYS A 99 3.37 13.18 -6.00
CA LYS A 99 2.14 13.66 -5.37
C LYS A 99 2.06 13.29 -3.89
N LEU A 100 2.48 12.08 -3.53
CA LEU A 100 2.50 11.66 -2.13
C LEU A 100 3.51 12.47 -1.31
N ARG A 101 4.68 12.79 -1.89
CA ARG A 101 5.69 13.65 -1.26
C ARG A 101 5.20 15.10 -1.10
N GLU A 102 4.49 15.65 -2.08
CA GLU A 102 3.86 16.98 -2.00
C GLU A 102 2.87 17.08 -0.83
N ILE A 103 2.02 16.06 -0.67
CA ILE A 103 1.04 16.00 0.44
C ILE A 103 1.74 15.91 1.80
N ASN A 104 2.96 15.35 1.85
CA ASN A 104 3.70 15.16 3.08
C ASN A 104 4.55 16.38 3.48
N ASN A 105 4.39 17.53 2.84
CA ASN A 105 5.06 18.74 3.26
C ASN A 105 4.43 19.23 4.58
N PHE A 106 5.14 19.03 5.70
CA PHE A 106 4.68 19.23 7.08
C PHE A 106 4.43 20.69 7.50
N SER A 107 4.44 21.63 6.57
CA SER A 107 4.11 23.04 6.85
C SER A 107 2.61 23.30 7.04
N ARG A 108 1.75 22.30 6.80
CA ARG A 108 0.30 22.37 6.97
C ARG A 108 -0.15 21.74 8.29
N SER A 109 -1.33 22.15 8.79
CA SER A 109 -1.94 21.56 9.99
C SER A 109 -2.13 20.04 9.84
N LEU A 110 -1.99 19.28 10.94
CA LEU A 110 -2.07 17.82 10.92
C LEU A 110 -3.41 17.32 10.34
N VAL A 111 -4.50 18.06 10.61
CA VAL A 111 -5.85 17.81 10.11
C VAL A 111 -5.92 17.94 8.58
N GLU A 112 -5.37 19.02 8.01
CA GLU A 112 -5.32 19.21 6.55
C GLU A 112 -4.49 18.15 5.86
N LEU A 113 -3.40 17.73 6.49
CA LEU A 113 -2.52 16.68 5.99
C LEU A 113 -3.26 15.34 5.94
N VAL A 114 -3.98 14.96 7.01
CA VAL A 114 -4.79 13.73 7.02
C VAL A 114 -5.93 13.80 5.99
N HIS A 115 -6.61 14.95 5.87
CA HIS A 115 -7.70 15.11 4.90
C HIS A 115 -7.21 15.01 3.45
N SER A 116 -6.09 15.67 3.12
CA SER A 116 -5.45 15.60 1.81
C SER A 116 -5.02 14.17 1.46
N LYS A 117 -4.47 13.44 2.45
CA LYS A 117 -4.10 12.02 2.30
C LYS A 117 -5.32 11.13 2.04
N LEU A 118 -6.40 11.30 2.78
CA LEU A 118 -7.64 10.53 2.56
C LEU A 118 -8.22 10.79 1.16
N LYS A 119 -8.19 12.04 0.70
CA LYS A 119 -8.64 12.40 -0.66
C LYS A 119 -7.77 11.74 -1.74
N PHE A 120 -6.45 11.72 -1.55
CA PHE A 120 -5.52 11.04 -2.44
C PHE A 120 -5.75 9.52 -2.47
N LEU A 121 -5.89 8.90 -1.29
CA LEU A 121 -6.14 7.46 -1.16
C LEU A 121 -7.48 7.04 -1.77
N ARG A 122 -8.50 7.91 -1.75
CA ARG A 122 -9.80 7.58 -2.37
C ARG A 122 -9.76 7.56 -3.89
N ASN A 123 -9.00 8.47 -4.52
CA ASN A 123 -9.09 8.66 -5.96
C ASN A 123 -7.90 8.05 -6.72
N GLN A 124 -6.67 8.38 -6.31
CA GLN A 124 -5.47 8.03 -7.07
C GLN A 124 -4.94 6.65 -6.67
N TYR A 125 -5.11 6.28 -5.39
CA TYR A 125 -4.58 5.02 -4.91
C TYR A 125 -5.36 3.80 -5.42
N GLU A 126 -6.67 3.91 -5.68
CA GLU A 126 -7.43 2.79 -6.27
C GLU A 126 -6.96 2.47 -7.69
N VAL A 127 -6.68 3.49 -8.51
CA VAL A 127 -6.07 3.33 -9.84
C VAL A 127 -4.67 2.73 -9.70
N TRP A 128 -3.88 3.22 -8.73
CA TRP A 128 -2.56 2.67 -8.43
C TRP A 128 -2.58 1.18 -8.09
N LEU A 129 -3.57 0.71 -7.32
CA LEU A 129 -3.72 -0.72 -6.99
C LEU A 129 -3.98 -1.59 -8.23
N VAL A 130 -4.75 -1.08 -9.18
CA VAL A 130 -4.98 -1.77 -10.46
C VAL A 130 -3.68 -1.80 -11.26
N VAL A 131 -2.99 -0.67 -11.39
CA VAL A 131 -1.70 -0.57 -12.09
C VAL A 131 -0.66 -1.53 -11.51
N LEU A 132 -0.56 -1.61 -10.19
CA LEU A 132 0.30 -2.57 -9.49
C LEU A 132 -0.06 -4.02 -9.85
N SER A 133 -1.35 -4.37 -9.80
CA SER A 133 -1.81 -5.73 -10.04
C SER A 133 -1.58 -6.17 -11.48
N VAL A 134 -1.85 -5.29 -12.46
CA VAL A 134 -1.57 -5.55 -13.87
C VAL A 134 -0.07 -5.63 -14.11
N GLY A 135 0.72 -4.69 -13.59
CA GLY A 135 2.16 -4.68 -13.81
C GLY A 135 2.88 -5.88 -13.17
N MET A 136 2.37 -6.44 -12.07
CA MET A 136 2.86 -7.72 -11.55
C MET A 136 2.61 -8.89 -12.51
N LEU A 137 1.45 -8.95 -13.19
CA LEU A 137 1.23 -9.95 -14.24
C LEU A 137 2.22 -9.78 -15.39
N VAL A 138 2.49 -8.53 -15.79
CA VAL A 138 3.46 -8.23 -16.84
C VAL A 138 4.87 -8.70 -16.46
N LEU A 139 5.29 -8.48 -15.21
CA LEU A 139 6.55 -8.97 -14.69
C LEU A 139 6.64 -10.51 -14.74
N ILE A 140 5.61 -11.19 -14.22
CA ILE A 140 5.54 -12.65 -14.20
C ILE A 140 5.59 -13.21 -15.62
N PHE A 141 4.83 -12.61 -16.54
CA PHE A 141 4.85 -12.97 -17.94
C PHE A 141 6.27 -12.85 -18.53
N GLY A 142 6.92 -11.70 -18.34
CA GLY A 142 8.27 -11.47 -18.85
C GLY A 142 9.29 -12.46 -18.29
N ILE A 143 9.21 -12.80 -17.00
CA ILE A 143 10.09 -13.80 -16.39
C ILE A 143 9.85 -15.18 -17.00
N ASN A 144 8.59 -15.60 -17.15
CA ASN A 144 8.24 -16.90 -17.72
C ASN A 144 8.71 -17.01 -19.18
N THR A 145 8.48 -15.98 -20.01
CA THR A 145 8.90 -16.00 -21.42
C THR A 145 10.42 -15.96 -21.58
N LEU A 146 11.15 -15.36 -20.62
CA LEU A 146 12.61 -15.37 -20.58
C LEU A 146 13.16 -16.77 -20.25
N VAL A 147 12.62 -17.42 -19.22
CA VAL A 147 13.04 -18.77 -18.79
C VAL A 147 12.74 -19.80 -19.87
N ASP A 148 11.55 -19.77 -20.44
CA ASP A 148 11.15 -20.75 -21.44
C ASP A 148 11.93 -20.61 -22.75
N ASN A 149 12.36 -19.39 -23.10
CA ASN A 149 13.22 -19.20 -24.25
C ASN A 149 14.59 -19.91 -24.09
N GLN A 150 15.09 -20.06 -22.87
CA GLN A 150 16.32 -20.83 -22.63
C GLN A 150 16.12 -22.33 -22.91
N ASN A 151 14.89 -22.82 -22.80
CA ASN A 151 14.52 -24.23 -22.94
C ASN A 151 13.87 -24.57 -24.30
N GLY A 152 13.64 -23.59 -25.17
CA GLY A 152 13.04 -23.77 -26.49
C GLY A 152 11.99 -22.71 -26.83
N THR A 153 11.10 -22.99 -27.78
CA THR A 153 10.01 -22.06 -28.13
C THR A 153 8.94 -22.07 -27.04
N TYR A 154 8.60 -20.90 -26.49
CA TYR A 154 7.49 -20.74 -25.54
C TYR A 154 6.19 -21.35 -26.10
N ARG A 155 5.61 -22.30 -25.38
CA ARG A 155 4.33 -22.95 -25.74
C ARG A 155 3.37 -22.86 -24.58
N ILE A 156 2.25 -22.18 -24.80
CA ILE A 156 1.11 -22.23 -23.89
C ILE A 156 0.38 -23.56 -24.16
N ASN A 157 0.64 -24.57 -23.32
CA ASN A 157 0.05 -25.91 -23.49
C ASN A 157 -1.47 -25.91 -23.30
N ASP A 158 -1.98 -25.11 -22.36
CA ASP A 158 -3.42 -24.91 -22.14
C ASP A 158 -3.73 -23.42 -21.93
N MET A 159 -4.32 -22.81 -22.95
CA MET A 159 -4.68 -21.39 -22.94
C MET A 159 -5.71 -21.08 -21.85
N PHE A 160 -6.65 -21.99 -21.57
CA PHE A 160 -7.67 -21.77 -20.55
C PHE A 160 -7.06 -21.76 -19.16
N SER A 161 -6.27 -22.79 -18.82
CA SER A 161 -5.58 -22.86 -17.53
C SER A 161 -4.64 -21.67 -17.33
N TYR A 162 -3.91 -21.25 -18.37
CA TYR A 162 -3.05 -20.08 -18.32
C TYR A 162 -3.83 -18.79 -17.99
N VAL A 163 -4.95 -18.54 -18.66
CA VAL A 163 -5.79 -17.36 -18.41
C VAL A 163 -6.37 -17.39 -17.01
N MET A 164 -6.87 -18.54 -16.54
CA MET A 164 -7.47 -18.69 -15.22
C MET A 164 -6.44 -18.45 -14.10
N VAL A 165 -5.21 -18.95 -14.24
CA VAL A 165 -4.14 -18.73 -13.27
C VAL A 165 -3.76 -17.24 -13.21
N ASN A 166 -3.63 -16.56 -14.36
CA ASN A 166 -3.33 -15.13 -14.38
C ASN A 166 -4.45 -14.27 -13.80
N LEU A 167 -5.72 -14.59 -14.09
CA LEU A 167 -6.87 -13.91 -13.49
C LEU A 167 -6.93 -14.11 -11.98
N PHE A 168 -6.66 -15.34 -11.51
CA PHE A 168 -6.57 -15.63 -10.09
C PHE A 168 -5.45 -14.82 -9.42
N LEU A 169 -4.25 -14.80 -10.00
CA LEU A 169 -3.12 -14.01 -9.50
C LEU A 169 -3.45 -12.52 -9.45
N PHE A 170 -4.07 -11.99 -10.50
CA PHE A 170 -4.53 -10.60 -10.53
C PHE A 170 -5.52 -10.31 -9.39
N ALA A 171 -6.58 -11.11 -9.27
CA ALA A 171 -7.59 -10.93 -8.24
C ALA A 171 -7.00 -11.05 -6.84
N PHE A 172 -6.08 -11.99 -6.64
CA PHE A 172 -5.39 -12.22 -5.38
C PHE A 172 -4.52 -11.02 -4.97
N VAL A 173 -3.63 -10.56 -5.87
CA VAL A 173 -2.77 -9.40 -5.62
C VAL A 173 -3.62 -8.15 -5.39
N TYR A 174 -4.65 -7.93 -6.20
CA TYR A 174 -5.55 -6.79 -6.05
C TYR A 174 -6.30 -6.83 -4.72
N ALA A 175 -6.89 -7.97 -4.35
CA ALA A 175 -7.68 -8.12 -3.13
C ALA A 175 -6.83 -7.91 -1.87
N ILE A 176 -5.62 -8.48 -1.82
CA ILE A 176 -4.68 -8.30 -0.70
C ILE A 176 -4.31 -6.83 -0.55
N ASN A 177 -3.91 -6.17 -1.64
CA ASN A 177 -3.51 -4.77 -1.58
C ASN A 177 -4.71 -3.86 -1.26
N LYS A 178 -5.88 -4.12 -1.82
CA LYS A 178 -7.12 -3.38 -1.53
C LYS A 178 -7.52 -3.50 -0.07
N TYR A 179 -7.45 -4.69 0.50
CA TYR A 179 -7.76 -4.91 1.91
C TYR A 179 -6.73 -4.23 2.82
N SER A 180 -5.43 -4.33 2.51
CA SER A 180 -4.37 -3.61 3.24
C SER A 180 -4.60 -2.09 3.24
N ALA A 181 -4.93 -1.54 2.07
CA ALA A 181 -5.25 -0.13 1.91
C ALA A 181 -6.49 0.29 2.70
N TYR A 182 -7.54 -0.54 2.68
CA TYR A 182 -8.76 -0.31 3.44
C TYR A 182 -8.49 -0.19 4.95
N LEU A 183 -7.69 -1.10 5.51
CA LEU A 183 -7.29 -1.04 6.92
C LEU A 183 -6.53 0.25 7.25
N ASN A 184 -5.62 0.68 6.37
CA ASN A 184 -4.86 1.91 6.55
C ASN A 184 -5.75 3.17 6.43
N ILE A 185 -6.72 3.17 5.52
CA ILE A 185 -7.72 4.25 5.40
C ILE A 185 -8.59 4.32 6.65
N GLN A 186 -9.03 3.18 7.19
CA GLN A 186 -9.79 3.16 8.44
C GLN A 186 -8.99 3.74 9.60
N LYS A 187 -7.72 3.35 9.76
CA LYS A 187 -6.82 3.95 10.75
C LYS A 187 -6.73 5.47 10.60
N MET A 188 -6.52 5.97 9.37
CA MET A 188 -6.46 7.42 9.12
C MET A 188 -7.77 8.14 9.43
N LYS A 189 -8.93 7.52 9.15
CA LYS A 189 -10.24 8.09 9.50
C LYS A 189 -10.46 8.14 11.01
N LEU A 190 -10.01 7.12 11.76
CA LEU A 190 -10.05 7.13 13.22
C LEU A 190 -9.15 8.23 13.78
N TYR A 191 -7.91 8.36 13.28
CA TYR A 191 -7.02 9.45 13.71
C TYR A 191 -7.59 10.83 13.38
N LEU A 192 -8.29 11.00 12.26
CA LEU A 192 -8.98 12.25 11.94
C LEU A 192 -10.10 12.55 12.94
N LYS A 193 -10.89 11.55 13.33
CA LYS A 193 -11.96 11.71 14.33
C LYS A 193 -11.39 12.05 15.71
N ASP A 194 -10.30 11.41 16.10
CA ASP A 194 -9.63 11.70 17.38
C ASP A 194 -9.06 13.12 17.40
N LEU A 195 -8.47 13.58 16.29
CA LEU A 195 -8.00 14.97 16.14
C LEU A 195 -9.13 16.00 16.13
N GLN A 196 -10.31 15.65 15.61
CA GLN A 196 -11.48 16.53 15.56
C GLN A 196 -12.28 16.54 16.86
N SER A 197 -12.25 15.45 17.63
CA SER A 197 -12.96 15.30 18.91
C SER A 197 -12.12 15.65 20.12
N GLU A 198 -10.81 15.93 19.94
CA GLU A 198 -9.84 16.13 21.03
C GLU A 198 -9.84 14.98 22.06
N SER A 199 -10.16 13.76 21.60
CA SER A 199 -10.28 12.57 22.45
C SER A 199 -9.61 11.36 21.79
N MET A 200 -8.94 10.50 22.58
CA MET A 200 -8.24 9.29 22.07
C MET A 200 -9.07 8.00 22.19
N GLU A 201 -10.34 8.10 22.57
CA GLU A 201 -11.13 6.94 23.01
C GLU A 201 -11.44 5.96 21.86
N GLN A 202 -11.53 6.45 20.61
CA GLN A 202 -11.83 5.63 19.45
C GLN A 202 -10.58 4.91 18.88
N SER A 203 -9.42 5.57 18.77
CA SER A 203 -8.22 4.88 18.27
C SER A 203 -7.73 3.76 19.20
N MET A 204 -7.82 3.92 20.52
CA MET A 204 -7.36 2.90 21.47
C MET A 204 -8.23 1.63 21.44
N LYS A 205 -9.55 1.77 21.23
CA LYS A 205 -10.49 0.64 21.23
C LYS A 205 -10.40 -0.18 19.94
N ASP A 206 -10.15 0.46 18.80
CA ASP A 206 -10.16 -0.18 17.48
C ASP A 206 -8.78 -0.65 16.99
N GLU A 207 -7.67 -0.19 17.60
CA GLU A 207 -6.31 -0.65 17.25
C GLU A 207 -6.14 -2.17 17.44
N GLY A 208 -6.79 -2.75 18.45
CA GLY A 208 -6.74 -4.19 18.71
C GLY A 208 -7.39 -5.03 17.61
N ILE A 209 -8.49 -4.54 17.03
CA ILE A 209 -9.22 -5.22 15.96
C ILE A 209 -8.40 -5.18 14.67
N ILE A 210 -7.82 -4.01 14.34
CA ILE A 210 -7.03 -3.85 13.12
C ILE A 210 -5.74 -4.68 13.19
N LYS A 211 -5.09 -4.73 14.37
CA LYS A 211 -3.90 -5.57 14.58
C LYS A 211 -4.20 -7.06 14.39
N LYS A 212 -5.31 -7.57 14.94
CA LYS A 212 -5.76 -8.95 14.70
C LYS A 212 -6.02 -9.22 13.22
N GLY A 213 -6.70 -8.31 12.53
CA GLY A 213 -6.97 -8.44 11.09
C GLY A 213 -5.69 -8.49 10.24
N THR A 214 -4.67 -7.70 10.56
CA THR A 214 -3.38 -7.74 9.85
C THR A 214 -2.63 -9.06 10.08
N VAL A 215 -2.65 -9.59 11.30
CA VAL A 215 -2.01 -10.88 11.63
C VAL A 215 -2.70 -12.04 10.90
N ILE A 216 -4.03 -12.06 10.88
CA ILE A 216 -4.80 -13.07 10.14
C ILE A 216 -4.46 -13.02 8.65
N LEU A 217 -4.41 -11.83 8.07
CA LEU A 217 -4.08 -11.68 6.65
C LEU A 217 -2.65 -12.14 6.34
N PHE A 218 -1.68 -11.79 7.20
CA PHE A 218 -0.31 -12.30 7.07
C PHE A 218 -0.28 -13.82 7.10
N PHE A 219 -0.99 -14.45 8.03
CA PHE A 219 -1.06 -15.90 8.12
C PHE A 219 -1.70 -16.53 6.88
N VAL A 220 -2.81 -15.97 6.38
CA VAL A 220 -3.46 -16.41 5.14
C VAL A 220 -2.53 -16.28 3.94
N ALA A 221 -1.79 -15.16 3.82
CA ALA A 221 -0.84 -14.94 2.74
C ALA A 221 0.31 -15.97 2.79
N VAL A 222 0.86 -16.24 3.97
CA VAL A 222 1.92 -17.25 4.15
C VAL A 222 1.41 -18.63 3.77
N VAL A 223 0.25 -19.05 4.29
CA VAL A 223 -0.34 -20.36 4.01
C VAL A 223 -0.58 -20.54 2.51
N LEU A 224 -1.19 -19.55 1.84
CA LEU A 224 -1.44 -19.62 0.40
C LEU A 224 -0.14 -19.68 -0.42
N THR A 225 0.89 -18.93 0.00
CA THR A 225 2.21 -18.98 -0.66
C THR A 225 2.85 -20.35 -0.49
N THR A 226 2.79 -20.95 0.71
CA THR A 226 3.29 -22.30 0.97
C THR A 226 2.55 -23.34 0.12
N PHE A 227 1.21 -23.26 0.04
CA PHE A 227 0.42 -24.15 -0.81
C PHE A 227 0.79 -24.03 -2.29
N LEU A 228 1.03 -22.81 -2.79
CA LEU A 228 1.51 -22.57 -4.15
C LEU A 228 2.87 -23.22 -4.39
N ILE A 229 3.83 -23.01 -3.49
CA ILE A 229 5.18 -23.60 -3.60
C ILE A 229 5.11 -25.14 -3.58
N LEU A 230 4.35 -25.72 -2.63
CA LEU A 230 4.17 -27.17 -2.54
C LEU A 230 3.46 -27.74 -3.77
N GLY A 231 2.47 -27.02 -4.31
CA GLY A 231 1.80 -27.40 -5.55
C GLY A 231 2.78 -27.46 -6.72
N ILE A 232 3.64 -26.45 -6.87
CA ILE A 232 4.68 -26.40 -7.90
C ILE A 232 5.68 -27.55 -7.72
N LEU A 233 6.14 -27.81 -6.49
CA LEU A 233 7.10 -28.90 -6.20
C LEU A 233 6.52 -30.28 -6.52
N LYS A 234 5.24 -30.51 -6.18
CA LYS A 234 4.54 -31.77 -6.46
C LYS A 234 4.32 -31.98 -7.97
N ILE A 235 4.00 -30.93 -8.72
CA ILE A 235 3.85 -31.00 -10.18
C ILE A 235 5.18 -31.34 -10.87
N ASN A 236 6.29 -30.81 -10.35
CA ASN A 236 7.62 -31.08 -10.88
C ASN A 236 8.23 -32.43 -10.41
N GLY A 237 7.48 -33.26 -9.67
CA GLY A 237 7.92 -34.59 -9.23
C GLY A 237 9.04 -34.58 -8.19
N ASN A 238 9.26 -33.45 -7.50
CA ASN A 238 10.30 -33.33 -6.46
C ASN A 238 9.83 -33.77 -5.06
N ILE A 239 8.57 -34.22 -4.92
CA ILE A 239 7.96 -34.83 -3.72
C ILE A 239 6.92 -35.85 -4.16
#